data_AF-A0A0F5J0L2-F1
#
_entry.id   AF-A0A0F5J0L2-F1
#
_cell.length_a   1.000
_cell.length_b   1.000
_cell.length_c   1.000
_cell.angle_alpha   90.00
_cell.angle_beta   90.00
_cell.angle_gamma   90.00
#
_symmetry.space_group_name_H-M   'P 1'
#
loop_
_entity.id
_entity.type
_entity.pdbx_description
1 polymer ?
#
loop_
_entity_poly.entity_id
_entity_poly.type
_entity_poly.pdbx_seq_one_letter_code
_entity_poly.pdbx_strand_id
1 'polypeptide(L)'
;MERWKLFIMSLSVAILVGGCTDMEEPVTDGAAEAIEVNAGIAEATRAVIGGGYTNDLEVSFARLDNPGATGAAWTSIDAVRTGGTGNTALTFEPEQTYLAEEGESVLIGYYPRKEPSGTVNPASVTYTITGDEDIMATGVQTGSLVDKFEAFTFSHLLTQLQFKCVGSAGAISKWTAVASIKVKNVATGLKLSLDKTSGAKLTATGTADQTLTVKNCPSMISALDAETPPTGYLLLYPTANMGTESLPVSLEVKGTYDGNAKTLNVTVSNIGEGVKAGYSHLITLTFTEDGKIAVESGIAPWQPGNGGSTIVTPGE
;
A
#
# COMPACT_ATOMS: atom_id res chain seq x y z
N MET A 1 -58.11 38.98 72.75
CA MET A 1 -57.80 40.40 73.03
C MET A 1 -56.47 40.67 72.34
N GLU A 2 -56.55 41.00 71.04
CA GLU A 2 -56.38 42.37 70.52
C GLU A 2 -54.90 42.72 70.35
N ARG A 3 -54.45 42.78 69.08
CA ARG A 3 -53.72 43.90 68.45
C ARG A 3 -52.94 43.39 67.24
N TRP A 4 -53.46 43.60 66.03
CA TRP A 4 -53.42 44.84 65.24
C TRP A 4 -52.09 45.02 64.52
N LYS A 5 -52.21 45.08 63.20
CA LYS A 5 -51.18 45.19 62.16
C LYS A 5 -50.39 46.49 62.29
N LEU A 6 -49.08 46.44 62.06
CA LEU A 6 -48.30 47.62 61.68
C LEU A 6 -47.54 47.32 60.38
N PHE A 7 -48.00 48.01 59.34
CA PHE A 7 -47.41 48.15 58.03
C PHE A 7 -46.38 49.28 58.14
N ILE A 8 -45.10 49.02 57.90
CA ILE A 8 -44.10 50.08 57.68
C ILE A 8 -43.44 49.81 56.33
N MET A 9 -43.86 50.62 55.37
CA MET A 9 -43.29 50.79 54.05
C MET A 9 -42.04 51.66 54.22
N SER A 10 -40.85 51.11 53.99
CA SER A 10 -39.62 51.88 53.86
C SER A 10 -39.08 51.72 52.45
N LEU A 11 -38.97 52.88 51.80
CA LEU A 11 -38.48 53.16 50.48
C LEU A 11 -36.95 53.32 50.55
N SER A 12 -36.19 52.63 49.69
CA SER A 12 -35.12 53.20 48.83
C SER A 12 -33.86 52.33 48.65
N VAL A 13 -33.37 52.41 47.41
CA VAL A 13 -32.00 52.24 46.87
C VAL A 13 -31.55 50.83 46.47
N ALA A 14 -31.38 50.70 45.15
CA ALA A 14 -30.75 49.59 44.44
C ALA A 14 -29.22 49.59 44.61
N ILE A 15 -28.64 48.41 44.78
CA ILE A 15 -27.26 48.12 44.36
C ILE A 15 -27.34 46.86 43.49
N LEU A 16 -27.11 47.06 42.19
CA LEU A 16 -26.81 46.00 41.23
C LEU A 16 -25.42 45.45 41.52
N VAL A 17 -25.31 44.16 41.79
CA VAL A 17 -24.10 43.40 41.50
C VAL A 17 -24.55 42.09 40.87
N GLY A 18 -24.33 41.97 39.56
CA GLY A 18 -24.52 40.73 38.83
C GLY A 18 -23.46 39.72 39.24
N GLY A 19 -23.91 38.51 39.56
CA GLY A 19 -23.07 37.33 39.61
C GLY A 19 -23.61 36.35 38.56
N CYS A 20 -23.06 36.41 37.36
CA CYS A 20 -23.05 35.25 36.48
C CYS A 20 -22.23 34.19 37.20
N THR A 21 -22.86 33.12 37.65
CA THR A 21 -22.13 31.91 38.00
C THR A 21 -21.75 31.28 36.68
N ASP A 22 -20.48 31.43 36.29
CA ASP A 22 -19.86 30.59 35.28
C ASP A 22 -20.08 29.14 35.71
N MET A 23 -20.86 28.42 34.92
CA MET A 23 -21.00 26.99 35.05
C MET A 23 -19.73 26.41 34.44
N GLU A 24 -18.68 26.34 35.25
CA GLU A 24 -17.48 25.58 34.94
C GLU A 24 -17.92 24.19 34.51
N GLU A 25 -17.66 23.83 33.25
CA GLU A 25 -17.76 22.44 32.83
C GLU A 25 -16.87 21.61 33.76
N PRO A 26 -17.33 20.43 34.22
CA PRO A 26 -16.50 19.62 35.07
C PRO A 26 -15.23 19.27 34.30
N VAL A 27 -14.08 19.63 34.88
CA VAL A 27 -12.75 19.17 34.45
C VAL A 27 -12.84 17.65 34.30
N THR A 28 -12.78 17.15 33.07
CA THR A 28 -12.66 15.73 32.81
C THR A 28 -11.31 15.29 33.36
N ASP A 29 -11.34 14.64 34.51
CA ASP A 29 -10.20 13.97 35.11
C ASP A 29 -9.61 12.97 34.10
N GLY A 30 -8.39 13.25 33.62
CA GLY A 30 -7.36 12.26 33.27
C GLY A 30 -7.70 11.07 32.35
N ALA A 31 -8.83 11.05 31.64
CA ALA A 31 -9.17 9.95 30.76
C ALA A 31 -8.24 9.95 29.54
N ALA A 32 -7.46 8.88 29.37
CA ALA A 32 -6.61 8.71 28.21
C ALA A 32 -7.46 8.73 26.93
N GLU A 33 -7.18 9.66 26.02
CA GLU A 33 -7.94 9.78 24.78
C GLU A 33 -7.49 8.73 23.77
N ALA A 34 -8.43 7.95 23.24
CA ALA A 34 -8.16 6.91 22.25
C ALA A 34 -7.68 7.49 20.91
N ILE A 35 -6.79 6.76 20.23
CA ILE A 35 -6.35 7.07 18.88
C ILE A 35 -7.35 6.47 17.89
N GLU A 36 -8.26 7.30 17.39
CA GLU A 36 -9.23 6.94 16.36
C GLU A 36 -8.79 7.49 15.00
N VAL A 37 -8.31 6.60 14.12
CA VAL A 37 -7.76 6.99 12.82
C VAL A 37 -8.31 6.11 11.70
N ASN A 38 -8.18 6.61 10.47
CA ASN A 38 -8.52 5.87 9.26
C ASN A 38 -7.24 5.55 8.47
N ALA A 39 -7.32 4.54 7.61
CA ALA A 39 -6.25 4.19 6.70
C ALA A 39 -6.76 3.94 5.28
N GLY A 40 -6.06 4.49 4.29
CA GLY A 40 -6.22 4.21 2.87
C GLY A 40 -5.09 3.33 2.32
N ILE A 41 -5.24 2.90 1.07
CA ILE A 41 -4.19 2.25 0.29
C ILE A 41 -3.93 3.14 -0.92
N ALA A 42 -2.67 3.43 -1.19
CA ALA A 42 -2.28 4.29 -2.30
C ALA A 42 -2.66 3.64 -3.64
N GLU A 43 -3.27 4.43 -4.53
CA GLU A 43 -3.59 3.98 -5.89
C GLU A 43 -2.32 3.58 -6.64
N ALA A 44 -2.35 2.42 -7.29
CA ALA A 44 -1.32 2.04 -8.25
C ALA A 44 -1.61 2.71 -9.60
N THR A 45 -0.56 2.92 -10.41
CA THR A 45 -0.72 3.54 -11.75
C THR A 45 -1.52 2.69 -12.75
N ARG A 46 -1.90 1.46 -12.38
CA ARG A 46 -2.85 0.58 -13.08
C ARG A 46 -3.60 -0.27 -12.06
N ALA A 47 -4.71 -0.89 -12.49
CA ALA A 47 -5.43 -1.87 -11.69
C ALA A 47 -4.47 -2.98 -11.20
N VAL A 48 -4.37 -3.13 -9.88
CA VAL A 48 -3.61 -4.20 -9.22
C VAL A 48 -4.39 -5.50 -9.35
N ILE A 49 -3.80 -6.50 -10.00
CA ILE A 49 -4.38 -7.85 -10.01
C ILE A 49 -4.01 -8.54 -8.69
N GLY A 50 -4.98 -9.21 -8.05
CA GLY A 50 -4.75 -10.05 -6.87
C GLY A 50 -4.79 -9.31 -5.52
N GLY A 51 -5.12 -8.01 -5.50
CA GLY A 51 -5.02 -7.20 -4.29
C GLY A 51 -6.01 -7.54 -3.16
N GLY A 52 -7.25 -7.93 -3.47
CA GLY A 52 -8.24 -8.31 -2.45
C GLY A 52 -8.55 -7.24 -1.38
N TYR A 53 -8.13 -5.99 -1.59
CA TYR A 53 -8.11 -4.91 -0.58
C TYR A 53 -9.48 -4.35 -0.19
N THR A 54 -10.54 -4.94 -0.73
CA THR A 54 -11.93 -4.70 -0.33
C THR A 54 -12.29 -5.42 0.97
N ASN A 55 -11.48 -6.39 1.39
CA ASN A 55 -11.61 -7.10 2.67
C ASN A 55 -10.74 -6.42 3.75
N ASP A 56 -10.98 -6.81 5.00
CA ASP A 56 -10.15 -6.40 6.13
C ASP A 56 -8.68 -6.77 5.90
N LEU A 57 -7.79 -5.85 6.25
CA LEU A 57 -6.35 -5.99 6.10
C LEU A 57 -5.69 -6.01 7.48
N GLU A 58 -5.10 -7.14 7.83
CA GLU A 58 -4.30 -7.29 9.04
C GLU A 58 -2.95 -6.59 8.86
N VAL A 59 -2.76 -5.47 9.55
CA VAL A 59 -1.55 -4.62 9.50
C VAL A 59 -0.94 -4.49 10.89
N SER A 60 0.34 -4.12 10.98
CA SER A 60 0.97 -3.80 12.27
C SER A 60 1.49 -2.37 12.22
N PHE A 61 1.60 -1.73 13.37
CA PHE A 61 2.17 -0.40 13.54
C PHE A 61 3.36 -0.47 14.48
N ALA A 62 4.48 0.10 14.05
CA ALA A 62 5.57 0.39 14.96
C ALA A 62 5.29 1.74 15.65
N ARG A 63 5.25 1.73 16.98
CA ARG A 63 5.08 2.91 17.83
C ARG A 63 6.35 3.22 18.60
N LEU A 64 6.75 4.49 18.57
CA LEU A 64 7.86 5.02 19.36
C LEU A 64 7.37 6.23 20.16
N ASP A 65 7.28 6.06 21.47
CA ASP A 65 6.88 7.12 22.38
C ASP A 65 8.05 8.00 22.77
N ASN A 66 7.80 9.31 22.87
CA ASN A 66 8.77 10.33 23.22
C ASN A 66 10.08 10.15 22.43
N PRO A 67 10.06 10.28 21.09
CA PRO A 67 11.18 9.92 20.22
C PRO A 67 12.48 10.68 20.52
N GLY A 68 12.44 11.81 21.24
CA GLY A 68 13.60 12.56 21.70
C GLY A 68 14.22 12.05 23.01
N ALA A 69 13.55 11.17 23.75
CA ALA A 69 14.02 10.67 25.03
C ALA A 69 15.14 9.63 24.88
N THR A 70 16.07 9.64 25.84
CA THR A 70 17.12 8.62 25.92
C THR A 70 16.49 7.27 26.25
N GLY A 71 16.77 6.24 25.45
CA GLY A 71 16.21 4.90 25.64
C GLY A 71 14.84 4.68 25.01
N ALA A 72 14.32 5.64 24.24
CA ALA A 72 13.09 5.43 23.45
C ALA A 72 13.25 4.21 22.55
N ALA A 73 12.24 3.33 22.57
CA ALA A 73 12.28 2.03 21.92
C ALA A 73 10.98 1.76 21.17
N TRP A 74 11.09 1.17 19.98
CA TRP A 74 9.96 0.74 19.17
C TRP A 74 9.19 -0.38 19.85
N THR A 75 7.87 -0.30 19.75
CA THR A 75 6.92 -1.35 20.10
C THR A 75 6.08 -1.70 18.87
N SER A 76 5.69 -2.96 18.72
CA SER A 76 4.78 -3.39 17.67
C SER A 76 3.37 -3.43 18.22
N ILE A 77 2.41 -2.96 17.42
CA ILE A 77 0.99 -2.96 17.73
C ILE A 77 0.27 -3.59 16.55
N ASP A 78 -0.63 -4.51 16.84
CA ASP A 78 -1.46 -5.10 15.82
C ASP A 78 -2.63 -4.17 15.49
N ALA A 79 -3.06 -4.13 14.23
CA ALA A 79 -4.20 -3.33 13.81
C ALA A 79 -4.92 -3.92 12.60
N VAL A 80 -6.22 -3.66 12.47
CA VAL A 80 -7.02 -4.07 11.32
C VAL A 80 -7.48 -2.82 10.60
N ARG A 81 -7.12 -2.69 9.31
CA ARG A 81 -7.79 -1.74 8.41
C ARG A 81 -9.05 -2.43 7.89
N THR A 82 -10.21 -1.86 8.18
CA THR A 82 -11.50 -2.38 7.71
C THR A 82 -11.55 -2.40 6.17
N GLY A 83 -12.16 -3.43 5.59
CA GLY A 83 -12.36 -3.56 4.16
C GLY A 83 -13.18 -2.43 3.56
N GLY A 84 -12.88 -2.08 2.32
CA GLY A 84 -13.58 -1.05 1.57
C GLY A 84 -12.65 -0.14 0.77
N THR A 85 -13.26 0.73 -0.03
CA THR A 85 -12.56 1.69 -0.90
C THR A 85 -12.21 2.97 -0.15
N GLY A 86 -11.04 3.54 -0.43
CA GLY A 86 -10.59 4.78 0.18
C GLY A 86 -10.12 4.62 1.63
N ASN A 87 -10.28 5.68 2.42
CA ASN A 87 -9.94 5.65 3.83
C ASN A 87 -11.03 4.95 4.63
N THR A 88 -10.67 3.87 5.30
CA THR A 88 -11.55 3.07 6.15
C THR A 88 -11.03 3.03 7.58
N ALA A 89 -11.88 2.65 8.53
CA ALA A 89 -11.49 2.61 9.94
C ALA A 89 -10.28 1.71 10.18
N LEU A 90 -9.34 2.20 10.98
CA LEU A 90 -8.19 1.44 11.46
C LEU A 90 -8.36 1.19 12.96
N THR A 91 -8.44 -0.08 13.35
CA THR A 91 -8.64 -0.48 14.74
C THR A 91 -7.37 -1.12 15.28
N PHE A 92 -6.80 -0.55 16.34
CA PHE A 92 -5.63 -1.13 17.02
C PHE A 92 -6.04 -2.23 18.01
N GLU A 93 -5.19 -3.22 18.15
CA GLU A 93 -5.32 -4.35 19.08
C GLU A 93 -3.98 -4.55 19.83
N PRO A 94 -3.93 -4.23 21.14
CA PRO A 94 -4.97 -3.58 21.94
C PRO A 94 -5.22 -2.13 21.52
N GLU A 95 -6.35 -1.55 21.98
CA GLU A 95 -6.65 -0.13 21.81
C GLU A 95 -5.48 0.74 22.26
N GLN A 96 -5.22 1.80 21.50
CA GLN A 96 -4.12 2.72 21.74
C GLN A 96 -4.65 4.09 22.11
N THR A 97 -4.00 4.75 23.06
CA THR A 97 -4.31 6.12 23.47
C THR A 97 -3.15 7.06 23.18
N TYR A 98 -3.45 8.35 23.06
CA TYR A 98 -2.42 9.38 23.10
C TYR A 98 -1.73 9.38 24.47
N LEU A 99 -0.47 9.82 24.49
CA LEU A 99 0.26 10.02 25.74
C LEU A 99 -0.32 11.21 26.49
N ALA A 100 -0.31 11.16 27.81
CA ALA A 100 -0.67 12.31 28.65
C ALA A 100 0.37 13.43 28.53
N GLU A 101 0.00 14.63 28.97
CA GLU A 101 0.85 15.84 28.95
C GLU A 101 1.33 16.19 27.52
N GLU A 102 2.53 16.76 27.39
CA GLU A 102 3.16 17.14 26.11
C GLU A 102 3.86 15.94 25.43
N GLY A 103 3.37 14.72 25.67
CA GLY A 103 3.93 13.49 25.11
C GLY A 103 3.58 13.30 23.63
N GLU A 104 4.53 12.79 22.85
CA GLU A 104 4.35 12.51 21.43
C GLU A 104 4.64 11.04 21.11
N SER A 105 3.90 10.49 20.15
CA SER A 105 4.10 9.15 19.61
C SER A 105 4.40 9.24 18.11
N VAL A 106 5.37 8.46 17.65
CA VAL A 106 5.62 8.23 16.22
C VAL A 106 5.01 6.92 15.81
N LEU A 107 4.26 6.90 14.71
CA LEU A 107 3.63 5.71 14.14
C LEU A 107 4.07 5.47 12.69
N ILE A 108 4.39 4.21 12.39
CA ILE A 108 4.62 3.70 11.03
C ILE A 108 3.87 2.37 10.88
N GLY A 109 2.84 2.36 10.04
CA GLY A 109 2.10 1.16 9.68
C GLY A 109 2.83 0.33 8.62
N TYR A 110 2.72 -0.99 8.70
CA TYR A 110 3.28 -1.92 7.71
C TYR A 110 2.40 -3.16 7.53
N TYR A 111 2.51 -3.75 6.34
CA TYR A 111 1.79 -4.94 5.91
C TYR A 111 2.74 -5.86 5.13
N PRO A 112 2.65 -7.19 5.26
CA PRO A 112 1.80 -7.94 6.21
C PRO A 112 2.24 -7.83 7.67
N ARG A 113 1.36 -8.18 8.63
CA ARG A 113 1.74 -8.27 10.04
C ARG A 113 2.92 -9.20 10.23
N LYS A 114 3.94 -8.72 10.94
CA LYS A 114 5.07 -9.54 11.36
C LYS A 114 5.88 -8.83 12.43
N GLU A 115 6.31 -9.58 13.44
CA GLU A 115 7.13 -9.04 14.51
C GLU A 115 8.44 -8.41 14.01
N PRO A 116 8.75 -7.16 14.42
CA PRO A 116 10.02 -6.53 14.15
C PRO A 116 11.19 -7.22 14.87
N SER A 117 12.35 -7.26 14.21
CA SER A 117 13.64 -7.58 14.81
C SER A 117 14.23 -6.34 15.47
N GLY A 118 14.19 -6.34 16.81
CA GLY A 118 14.77 -5.29 17.64
C GLY A 118 13.87 -4.07 17.83
N THR A 119 14.21 -3.29 18.85
CA THR A 119 13.43 -2.12 19.30
C THR A 119 14.19 -0.81 19.17
N VAL A 120 15.47 -0.87 18.77
CA VAL A 120 16.31 0.32 18.58
C VAL A 120 15.99 0.96 17.23
N ASN A 121 15.94 2.29 17.16
CA ASN A 121 15.75 3.00 15.89
C ASN A 121 17.02 2.93 15.01
N PRO A 122 16.93 2.45 13.75
CA PRO A 122 15.75 1.92 13.08
C PRO A 122 15.46 0.45 13.44
N ALA A 123 14.19 0.12 13.68
CA ALA A 123 13.74 -1.27 13.78
C ALA A 123 13.68 -1.91 12.40
N SER A 124 13.49 -3.23 12.31
CA SER A 124 13.42 -3.92 11.01
C SER A 124 12.40 -5.04 11.00
N VAL A 125 11.75 -5.30 9.87
CA VAL A 125 10.87 -6.46 9.66
C VAL A 125 11.40 -7.24 8.46
N THR A 126 11.46 -8.56 8.55
CA THR A 126 12.01 -9.42 7.47
C THR A 126 10.90 -10.18 6.75
N TYR A 127 10.87 -10.08 5.42
CA TYR A 127 9.92 -10.77 4.56
C TYR A 127 10.61 -11.74 3.61
N THR A 128 9.85 -12.69 3.09
CA THR A 128 10.24 -13.53 1.96
C THR A 128 9.05 -13.60 1.02
N ILE A 129 9.25 -13.26 -0.25
CA ILE A 129 8.20 -13.24 -1.27
C ILE A 129 8.31 -14.44 -2.21
N THR A 130 7.17 -14.97 -2.62
CA THR A 130 6.99 -16.01 -3.65
C THR A 130 6.31 -15.48 -4.92
N GLY A 131 6.00 -14.18 -4.95
CA GLY A 131 5.51 -13.48 -6.13
C GLY A 131 4.04 -13.10 -6.09
N ASP A 132 3.37 -13.31 -4.96
CA ASP A 132 1.95 -13.01 -4.74
C ASP A 132 1.73 -12.07 -3.55
N GLU A 133 2.70 -12.03 -2.66
CA GLU A 133 2.69 -11.21 -1.46
C GLU A 133 2.92 -9.75 -1.83
N ASP A 134 2.12 -8.88 -1.22
CA ASP A 134 2.30 -7.45 -1.30
C ASP A 134 2.86 -6.92 0.01
N ILE A 135 3.82 -6.00 -0.07
CA ILE A 135 4.43 -5.37 1.10
C ILE A 135 4.11 -3.89 0.99
N MET A 136 3.46 -3.35 2.02
CA MET A 136 3.09 -1.95 2.09
C MET A 136 3.59 -1.33 3.38
N ALA A 137 3.79 -0.02 3.37
CA ALA A 137 3.99 0.75 4.59
C ALA A 137 3.42 2.15 4.46
N THR A 138 3.15 2.78 5.60
CA THR A 138 2.72 4.17 5.67
C THR A 138 3.91 5.12 5.69
N GLY A 139 3.64 6.41 5.43
CA GLY A 139 4.55 7.47 5.86
C GLY A 139 4.68 7.49 7.39
N VAL A 140 5.73 8.15 7.87
CA VAL A 140 5.89 8.44 9.29
C VAL A 140 4.94 9.55 9.69
N GLN A 141 4.20 9.36 10.79
CA GLN A 141 3.45 10.42 11.43
C GLN A 141 3.87 10.53 12.90
N THR A 142 3.90 11.76 13.40
CA THR A 142 4.01 12.07 14.82
C THR A 142 2.67 12.63 15.27
N GLY A 143 2.17 12.19 16.42
CA GLY A 143 0.92 12.66 16.98
C GLY A 143 0.96 12.80 18.49
N SER A 144 0.13 13.70 19.01
CA SER A 144 -0.04 14.01 20.43
C SER A 144 -1.53 14.29 20.73
N LEU A 145 -1.85 14.57 22.00
CA LEU A 145 -3.20 15.00 22.40
C LEU A 145 -3.65 16.29 21.70
N VAL A 146 -2.69 17.17 21.36
CA VAL A 146 -2.95 18.47 20.71
C VAL A 146 -2.94 18.31 19.19
N ASP A 147 -1.89 17.69 18.67
CA ASP A 147 -1.67 17.49 17.24
C ASP A 147 -1.93 16.02 16.90
N LYS A 148 -3.20 15.70 16.66
CA LYS A 148 -3.65 14.32 16.44
C LYS A 148 -3.16 13.76 15.10
N PHE A 149 -2.91 12.44 15.08
CA PHE A 149 -2.66 11.69 13.85
C PHE A 149 -3.73 11.94 12.78
N GLU A 150 -3.29 11.99 11.53
CA GLU A 150 -4.16 12.06 10.36
C GLU A 150 -4.44 10.66 9.82
N ALA A 151 -5.22 10.58 8.74
CA ALA A 151 -5.41 9.31 8.05
C ALA A 151 -4.07 8.77 7.50
N PHE A 152 -3.81 7.49 7.74
CA PHE A 152 -2.65 6.81 7.21
C PHE A 152 -2.89 6.38 5.76
N THR A 153 -1.83 6.26 4.96
CA THR A 153 -1.92 5.71 3.60
C THR A 153 -0.85 4.65 3.41
N PHE A 154 -1.27 3.40 3.20
CA PHE A 154 -0.39 2.28 2.88
C PHE A 154 0.05 2.37 1.42
N SER A 155 1.35 2.55 1.20
CA SER A 155 1.94 2.57 -0.14
C SER A 155 2.61 1.24 -0.46
N HIS A 156 2.34 0.72 -1.64
CA HIS A 156 2.99 -0.48 -2.19
C HIS A 156 4.50 -0.28 -2.34
N LEU A 157 5.29 -1.16 -1.72
CA LEU A 157 6.75 -1.13 -1.75
C LEU A 157 7.36 -2.09 -2.78
N LEU A 158 6.54 -2.96 -3.36
CA LEU A 158 6.91 -3.85 -4.46
C LEU A 158 6.46 -3.27 -5.81
N THR A 159 6.92 -3.86 -6.91
CA THR A 159 6.39 -3.61 -8.26
C THR A 159 5.61 -4.84 -8.74
N GLN A 160 4.57 -4.61 -9.54
CA GLN A 160 3.83 -5.68 -10.20
C GLN A 160 4.25 -5.78 -11.66
N LEU A 161 4.58 -6.97 -12.13
CA LEU A 161 4.66 -7.30 -13.55
C LEU A 161 3.39 -8.04 -13.96
N GLN A 162 2.73 -7.60 -15.02
CA GLN A 162 1.58 -8.27 -15.61
C GLN A 162 1.98 -8.90 -16.95
N PHE A 163 1.47 -10.09 -17.24
CA PHE A 163 1.85 -10.86 -18.42
C PHE A 163 0.62 -11.25 -19.23
N LYS A 164 0.55 -10.78 -20.47
CA LYS A 164 -0.43 -11.27 -21.45
C LYS A 164 0.28 -12.04 -22.57
N CYS A 165 -0.36 -13.10 -23.03
CA CYS A 165 0.12 -13.93 -24.14
C CYS A 165 -0.80 -13.74 -25.33
N VAL A 166 -0.27 -13.22 -26.44
CA VAL A 166 -1.04 -12.90 -27.64
C VAL A 166 -0.36 -13.46 -28.90
N GLY A 167 -1.11 -13.59 -30.01
CA GLY A 167 -0.56 -14.07 -31.27
C GLY A 167 -1.55 -13.98 -32.43
N SER A 168 -1.04 -14.17 -33.65
CA SER A 168 -1.88 -14.33 -34.85
C SER A 168 -2.70 -15.63 -34.77
N ALA A 169 -3.73 -15.75 -35.62
CA ALA A 169 -4.49 -16.99 -35.75
C ALA A 169 -3.57 -18.20 -36.07
N GLY A 170 -2.56 -18.01 -36.93
CA GLY A 170 -1.57 -19.04 -37.22
C GLY A 170 -0.75 -19.40 -35.98
N ALA A 171 -0.29 -18.41 -35.20
CA ALA A 171 0.47 -18.66 -34.00
C ALA A 171 -0.36 -19.43 -32.95
N ILE A 172 -1.64 -19.06 -32.77
CA ILE A 172 -2.56 -19.76 -31.86
C ILE A 172 -2.74 -21.23 -32.28
N SER A 173 -2.82 -21.51 -33.58
CA SER A 173 -2.93 -22.90 -34.07
C SER A 173 -1.69 -23.74 -33.77
N LYS A 174 -0.51 -23.09 -33.71
CA LYS A 174 0.79 -23.72 -33.47
C LYS A 174 1.10 -23.89 -31.99
N TRP A 175 0.71 -22.90 -31.18
CA TRP A 175 0.99 -22.85 -29.76
C TRP A 175 -0.25 -23.21 -28.94
N THR A 176 -0.39 -24.50 -28.67
CA THR A 176 -1.63 -25.05 -28.08
C THR A 176 -1.70 -24.93 -26.55
N ALA A 177 -0.61 -24.54 -25.90
CA ALA A 177 -0.59 -24.26 -24.47
C ALA A 177 0.57 -23.33 -24.07
N VAL A 178 0.33 -22.53 -23.03
CA VAL A 178 1.36 -21.83 -22.24
C VAL A 178 1.38 -22.50 -20.87
N ALA A 179 2.48 -23.20 -20.56
CA ALA A 179 2.60 -24.02 -19.36
C ALA A 179 3.09 -23.22 -18.16
N SER A 180 4.03 -22.30 -18.37
CA SER A 180 4.51 -21.42 -17.30
C SER A 180 5.30 -20.24 -17.85
N ILE A 181 5.24 -19.12 -17.14
CA ILE A 181 6.20 -18.02 -17.27
C ILE A 181 6.92 -17.89 -15.93
N LYS A 182 8.25 -17.80 -15.96
CA LYS A 182 9.08 -17.60 -14.79
C LYS A 182 9.97 -16.39 -14.97
N VAL A 183 10.15 -15.62 -13.90
CA VAL A 183 11.10 -14.50 -13.84
C VAL A 183 12.31 -14.95 -13.03
N LYS A 184 13.49 -14.83 -13.62
CA LYS A 184 14.77 -15.27 -13.05
C LYS A 184 15.55 -14.09 -12.48
N ASN A 185 16.54 -14.41 -11.63
CA ASN A 185 17.50 -13.48 -11.06
C ASN A 185 16.85 -12.36 -10.25
N VAL A 186 15.88 -12.74 -9.40
CA VAL A 186 15.18 -11.80 -8.52
C VAL A 186 15.57 -12.00 -7.07
N ALA A 187 15.50 -10.94 -6.27
CA ALA A 187 15.65 -11.04 -4.82
C ALA A 187 14.30 -11.38 -4.18
N THR A 188 14.28 -12.36 -3.28
CA THR A 188 13.05 -12.78 -2.57
C THR A 188 13.09 -12.52 -1.07
N GLY A 189 14.28 -12.51 -0.45
CA GLY A 189 14.43 -12.11 0.95
C GLY A 189 14.48 -10.59 1.05
N LEU A 190 13.62 -9.98 1.85
CA LEU A 190 13.51 -8.52 1.96
C LEU A 190 13.56 -8.07 3.41
N LYS A 191 14.07 -6.86 3.66
CA LYS A 191 14.05 -6.19 4.96
C LYS A 191 13.38 -4.83 4.84
N LEU A 192 12.35 -4.60 5.63
CA LEU A 192 11.71 -3.31 5.82
C LEU A 192 12.34 -2.63 7.04
N SER A 193 13.11 -1.58 6.82
CA SER A 193 13.61 -0.71 7.90
C SER A 193 12.53 0.26 8.32
N LEU A 194 12.34 0.48 9.62
CA LEU A 194 11.39 1.42 10.20
C LEU A 194 12.17 2.47 10.98
N ASP A 195 12.24 3.68 10.43
CA ASP A 195 13.01 4.78 11.00
C ASP A 195 12.10 5.98 11.31
N LYS A 196 12.25 6.56 12.50
CA LYS A 196 11.39 7.65 12.98
C LYS A 196 11.53 8.95 12.19
N THR A 197 12.58 9.11 11.38
CA THR A 197 12.82 10.33 10.60
C THR A 197 12.63 10.08 9.11
N SER A 198 13.21 9.00 8.59
CA SER A 198 13.19 8.66 7.16
C SER A 198 12.05 7.71 6.77
N GLY A 199 11.27 7.22 7.74
CA GLY A 199 10.11 6.36 7.52
C GLY A 199 10.48 4.92 7.17
N ALA A 200 9.57 4.26 6.48
CA ALA A 200 9.73 2.87 6.06
C ALA A 200 10.57 2.76 4.78
N LYS A 201 11.55 1.86 4.77
CA LYS A 201 12.37 1.58 3.57
C LYS A 201 12.57 0.08 3.37
N LEU A 202 12.09 -0.43 2.24
CA LEU A 202 12.30 -1.82 1.83
C LEU A 202 13.64 -1.98 1.11
N THR A 203 14.38 -3.03 1.45
CA THR A 203 15.64 -3.39 0.81
C THR A 203 15.71 -4.90 0.56
N ALA A 204 16.30 -5.30 -0.56
CA ALA A 204 16.65 -6.68 -0.80
C ALA A 204 17.71 -7.17 0.19
N THR A 205 17.61 -8.44 0.57
CA THR A 205 18.60 -9.16 1.37
C THR A 205 19.06 -10.39 0.59
N GLY A 206 20.35 -10.71 0.70
CA GLY A 206 20.95 -11.80 -0.10
C GLY A 206 21.15 -11.44 -1.57
N THR A 207 21.35 -12.47 -2.39
CA THR A 207 21.60 -12.36 -3.83
C THR A 207 20.30 -12.41 -4.64
N ALA A 208 20.31 -11.78 -5.82
CA ALA A 208 19.20 -11.83 -6.77
C ALA A 208 19.41 -13.00 -7.75
N ASP A 209 19.30 -14.22 -7.26
CA ASP A 209 19.53 -15.48 -8.01
C ASP A 209 18.29 -16.40 -8.01
N GLN A 210 17.18 -15.91 -7.43
CA GLN A 210 15.97 -16.70 -7.29
C GLN A 210 15.11 -16.64 -8.55
N THR A 211 14.22 -17.62 -8.68
CA THR A 211 13.26 -17.71 -9.77
C THR A 211 11.85 -17.76 -9.21
N LEU A 212 11.01 -16.83 -9.63
CA LEU A 212 9.60 -16.80 -9.28
C LEU A 212 8.73 -17.21 -10.47
N THR A 213 7.59 -17.83 -10.18
CA THR A 213 6.62 -18.28 -11.20
C THR A 213 5.45 -17.30 -11.24
N VAL A 214 5.08 -16.87 -12.44
CA VAL A 214 3.94 -15.97 -12.67
C VAL A 214 2.66 -16.63 -12.16
N LYS A 215 1.92 -15.89 -11.33
CA LYS A 215 0.61 -16.24 -10.79
C LYS A 215 -0.45 -16.00 -11.85
N ASN A 216 -1.50 -16.83 -11.89
CA ASN A 216 -2.55 -16.78 -12.90
C ASN A 216 -2.00 -16.70 -14.34
N CYS A 217 -0.89 -17.40 -14.60
CA CYS A 217 -0.27 -17.43 -15.92
C CYS A 217 -1.32 -17.82 -16.97
N PRO A 218 -1.43 -17.08 -18.09
CA PRO A 218 -2.31 -17.48 -19.18
C PRO A 218 -1.99 -18.91 -19.61
N SER A 219 -3.00 -19.77 -19.70
CA SER A 219 -2.82 -21.16 -20.12
C SER A 219 -2.85 -21.33 -21.65
N MET A 220 -3.36 -20.32 -22.35
CA MET A 220 -3.46 -20.24 -23.81
C MET A 220 -3.13 -18.84 -24.29
N ILE A 221 -2.83 -18.73 -25.58
CA ILE A 221 -2.57 -17.47 -26.26
C ILE A 221 -3.89 -16.88 -26.75
N SER A 222 -4.08 -15.58 -26.52
CA SER A 222 -5.23 -14.84 -27.02
C SER A 222 -4.98 -14.25 -28.41
N ALA A 223 -6.05 -13.94 -29.14
CA ALA A 223 -5.92 -13.11 -30.33
C ALA A 223 -5.36 -11.73 -29.98
N LEU A 224 -4.70 -11.07 -30.94
CA LEU A 224 -4.09 -9.76 -30.76
C LEU A 224 -5.09 -8.67 -30.33
N ASP A 225 -6.33 -8.79 -30.77
CA ASP A 225 -7.46 -7.88 -30.55
C ASP A 225 -8.40 -8.34 -29.43
N ALA A 226 -8.00 -9.32 -28.62
CA ALA A 226 -8.82 -9.75 -27.49
C ALA A 226 -9.01 -8.58 -26.50
N GLU A 227 -10.26 -8.26 -26.18
CA GLU A 227 -10.65 -7.17 -25.26
C GLU A 227 -10.21 -7.45 -23.81
N THR A 228 -10.32 -8.70 -23.38
CA THR A 228 -10.02 -9.12 -21.99
C THR A 228 -9.13 -10.37 -21.97
N PRO A 229 -7.89 -10.28 -22.47
CA PRO A 229 -7.01 -11.43 -22.51
C PRO A 229 -6.67 -11.85 -21.07
N PRO A 230 -6.65 -13.18 -20.77
CA PRO A 230 -6.15 -13.67 -19.50
C PRO A 230 -4.78 -13.06 -19.22
N THR A 231 -4.61 -12.53 -18.02
CA THR A 231 -3.41 -11.82 -17.61
C THR A 231 -2.90 -12.42 -16.31
N GLY A 232 -1.66 -12.90 -16.36
CA GLY A 232 -0.93 -13.34 -15.17
C GLY A 232 -0.23 -12.16 -14.52
N TYR A 233 0.22 -12.35 -13.28
CA TYR A 233 0.96 -11.32 -12.56
C TYR A 233 2.07 -11.89 -11.70
N LEU A 234 2.97 -11.01 -11.27
CA LEU A 234 4.02 -11.30 -10.32
C LEU A 234 4.39 -10.03 -9.54
N LEU A 235 4.40 -10.10 -8.21
CA LEU A 235 4.98 -9.05 -7.37
C LEU A 235 6.46 -9.32 -7.09
N LEU A 236 7.31 -8.31 -7.21
CA LEU A 236 8.75 -8.45 -6.97
C LEU A 236 9.37 -7.17 -6.41
N TYR A 237 10.57 -7.31 -5.83
CA TYR A 237 11.33 -6.15 -5.36
C TYR A 237 11.84 -5.31 -6.53
N PRO A 238 11.57 -4.00 -6.58
CA PRO A 238 11.94 -3.13 -7.69
C PRO A 238 13.44 -2.81 -7.65
N THR A 239 14.26 -3.73 -8.17
CA THR A 239 15.70 -3.51 -8.33
C THR A 239 15.94 -2.34 -9.29
N ALA A 240 16.86 -1.45 -8.92
CA ALA A 240 17.20 -0.30 -9.74
C ALA A 240 17.56 -0.72 -11.18
N ASN A 241 17.02 0.01 -12.16
CA ASN A 241 17.16 -0.24 -13.60
C ASN A 241 16.57 -1.57 -14.12
N MET A 242 15.93 -2.38 -13.28
CA MET A 242 15.33 -3.65 -13.73
C MET A 242 14.28 -3.40 -14.81
N GLY A 243 14.41 -4.09 -15.94
CA GLY A 243 13.58 -3.90 -17.13
C GLY A 243 14.12 -2.91 -18.15
N THR A 244 15.26 -2.27 -17.89
CA THR A 244 16.02 -1.49 -18.89
C THR A 244 17.03 -2.37 -19.63
N GLU A 245 17.71 -1.83 -20.64
CA GLU A 245 18.84 -2.50 -21.30
C GLU A 245 20.00 -2.82 -20.34
N SER A 246 20.21 -2.00 -19.31
CA SER A 246 21.30 -2.20 -18.35
C SER A 246 21.03 -3.35 -17.37
N LEU A 247 19.76 -3.65 -17.09
CA LEU A 247 19.36 -4.77 -16.25
C LEU A 247 18.04 -5.38 -16.76
N PRO A 248 18.07 -6.18 -17.83
CA PRO A 248 16.85 -6.71 -18.41
C PRO A 248 16.17 -7.75 -17.50
N VAL A 249 14.83 -7.82 -17.55
CA VAL A 249 14.09 -8.91 -16.91
C VAL A 249 14.31 -10.19 -17.73
N SER A 250 14.81 -11.23 -17.07
CA SER A 250 15.05 -12.54 -17.68
C SER A 250 13.86 -13.46 -17.44
N LEU A 251 13.21 -13.90 -18.52
CA LEU A 251 12.07 -14.79 -18.48
C LEU A 251 12.45 -16.20 -18.98
N GLU A 252 11.87 -17.23 -18.36
CA GLU A 252 11.75 -18.57 -18.94
C GLU A 252 10.28 -18.82 -19.24
N VAL A 253 9.96 -19.01 -20.51
CA VAL A 253 8.61 -19.29 -20.98
C VAL A 253 8.55 -20.73 -21.47
N LYS A 254 7.61 -21.50 -20.92
CA LYS A 254 7.33 -22.88 -21.34
C LYS A 254 5.95 -22.95 -21.97
N GLY A 255 5.85 -23.65 -23.09
CA GLY A 255 4.59 -23.90 -23.77
C GLY A 255 4.67 -25.15 -24.64
N THR A 256 3.59 -25.41 -25.38
CA THR A 256 3.52 -26.48 -26.37
C THR A 256 3.45 -25.86 -27.76
N TYR A 257 4.42 -26.17 -28.60
CA TYR A 257 4.53 -25.69 -29.98
C TYR A 257 4.57 -26.88 -30.93
N ASP A 258 3.65 -26.91 -31.92
CA ASP A 258 3.53 -28.02 -32.87
C ASP A 258 3.47 -29.39 -32.17
N GLY A 259 2.69 -29.48 -31.08
CA GLY A 259 2.51 -30.69 -30.28
C GLY A 259 3.68 -31.06 -29.37
N ASN A 260 4.77 -30.29 -29.37
CA ASN A 260 5.99 -30.58 -28.60
C ASN A 260 6.21 -29.55 -27.49
N ALA A 261 6.73 -29.99 -26.34
CA ALA A 261 7.14 -29.08 -25.28
C ALA A 261 8.28 -28.16 -25.75
N LYS A 262 8.14 -26.86 -25.52
CA LYS A 262 9.11 -25.83 -25.93
C LYS A 262 9.41 -24.90 -24.77
N THR A 263 10.69 -24.64 -24.55
CA THR A 263 11.19 -23.68 -23.55
C THR A 263 11.97 -22.60 -24.27
N LEU A 264 11.66 -21.33 -23.97
CA LEU A 264 12.32 -20.16 -24.53
C LEU A 264 12.80 -19.27 -23.39
N ASN A 265 14.03 -18.77 -23.50
CA ASN A 265 14.50 -17.66 -22.67
C ASN A 265 14.19 -16.36 -23.41
N VAL A 266 13.52 -15.45 -22.72
CA VAL A 266 12.99 -14.20 -23.28
C VAL A 266 13.45 -13.05 -22.39
N THR A 267 13.79 -11.92 -23.01
CA THR A 267 14.33 -10.76 -22.29
C THR A 267 13.40 -9.57 -22.43
N VAL A 268 13.16 -8.84 -21.34
CA VAL A 268 12.42 -7.57 -21.34
C VAL A 268 13.37 -6.45 -20.94
N SER A 269 13.63 -5.52 -21.84
CA SER A 269 14.60 -4.42 -21.66
C SER A 269 14.06 -3.04 -22.04
N ASN A 270 12.77 -2.95 -22.36
CA ASN A 270 12.10 -1.75 -22.85
C ASN A 270 11.18 -1.09 -21.82
N ILE A 271 11.39 -1.33 -20.53
CA ILE A 271 10.76 -0.56 -19.44
C ILE A 271 11.63 0.69 -19.26
N GLY A 272 11.27 1.79 -19.93
CA GLY A 272 12.17 2.94 -20.15
C GLY A 272 12.89 3.50 -18.92
N GLU A 273 12.20 3.59 -17.78
CA GLU A 273 12.77 4.07 -16.51
C GLU A 273 13.06 2.94 -15.52
N GLY A 274 12.93 1.69 -15.96
CA GLY A 274 12.88 0.50 -15.11
C GLY A 274 11.59 0.38 -14.31
N VAL A 275 11.46 -0.74 -13.62
CA VAL A 275 10.35 -0.99 -12.70
C VAL A 275 10.44 -0.10 -11.45
N LYS A 276 9.30 0.20 -10.83
CA LYS A 276 9.19 1.12 -9.68
C LYS A 276 8.23 0.59 -8.64
N ALA A 277 8.51 0.85 -7.36
CA ALA A 277 7.62 0.54 -6.25
C ALA A 277 6.25 1.20 -6.43
N GLY A 278 5.17 0.44 -6.26
CA GLY A 278 3.79 0.89 -6.45
C GLY A 278 3.34 1.04 -7.90
N TYR A 279 4.13 0.58 -8.86
CA TYR A 279 3.77 0.58 -10.28
C TYR A 279 3.52 -0.84 -10.77
N SER A 280 2.54 -0.96 -11.67
CA SER A 280 2.26 -2.17 -12.43
C SER A 280 2.67 -2.00 -13.89
N HIS A 281 3.40 -2.97 -14.42
CA HIS A 281 3.98 -2.95 -15.77
C HIS A 281 3.41 -4.08 -16.61
N LEU A 282 2.75 -3.75 -17.72
CA LEU A 282 2.21 -4.75 -18.64
C LEU A 282 3.28 -5.20 -19.64
N ILE A 283 3.58 -6.49 -19.61
CA ILE A 283 4.48 -7.19 -20.52
C ILE A 283 3.62 -8.01 -21.49
N THR A 284 3.71 -7.69 -22.76
CA THR A 284 3.06 -8.41 -23.85
C THR A 284 4.03 -9.41 -24.46
N LEU A 285 3.71 -10.69 -24.35
CA LEU A 285 4.43 -11.76 -25.02
C LEU A 285 3.67 -12.14 -26.29
N THR A 286 4.21 -11.74 -27.44
CA THR A 286 3.63 -12.04 -28.75
C THR A 286 4.27 -13.31 -29.30
N PHE A 287 3.53 -14.40 -29.25
CA PHE A 287 3.92 -15.69 -29.79
C PHE A 287 3.78 -15.69 -31.31
N THR A 288 4.78 -16.19 -32.01
CA THR A 288 4.85 -16.15 -33.47
C THR A 288 4.69 -17.54 -34.10
N GLU A 289 4.29 -17.56 -35.36
CA GLU A 289 4.09 -18.79 -36.16
C GLU A 289 5.38 -19.60 -36.35
N ASP A 290 6.55 -18.96 -36.36
CA ASP A 290 7.86 -19.61 -36.42
C ASP A 290 8.36 -20.12 -35.06
N GLY A 291 7.50 -20.04 -34.03
CA GLY A 291 7.78 -20.56 -32.70
C GLY A 291 8.77 -19.71 -31.91
N LYS A 292 8.76 -18.40 -32.09
CA LYS A 292 9.47 -17.43 -31.24
C LYS A 292 8.48 -16.65 -30.38
N ILE A 293 9.01 -15.79 -29.52
CA ILE A 293 8.25 -14.84 -28.71
C ILE A 293 8.90 -13.47 -28.90
N ALA A 294 8.13 -12.52 -29.42
CA ALA A 294 8.47 -11.10 -29.40
C ALA A 294 7.93 -10.46 -28.12
N VAL A 295 8.63 -9.44 -27.62
CA VAL A 295 8.29 -8.77 -26.37
C VAL A 295 8.04 -7.30 -26.62
N GLU A 296 6.88 -6.84 -26.14
CA GLU A 296 6.59 -5.42 -26.00
C GLU A 296 6.27 -5.13 -24.54
N SER A 297 7.08 -4.31 -23.87
CA SER A 297 6.70 -3.68 -22.61
C SER A 297 6.35 -2.23 -22.89
N GLY A 298 5.17 -1.81 -22.45
CA GLY A 298 4.71 -0.43 -22.63
C GLY A 298 4.43 0.26 -21.31
N ILE A 299 4.74 1.55 -21.24
CA ILE A 299 3.91 2.53 -20.52
C ILE A 299 2.90 3.04 -21.56
N ALA A 300 1.79 2.32 -21.76
CA ALA A 300 0.74 2.84 -22.62
C ALA A 300 0.04 4.03 -21.91
N PRO A 301 -0.21 5.17 -22.59
CA PRO A 301 -1.10 6.20 -22.06
C PRO A 301 -2.50 5.62 -21.79
N TRP A 302 -3.12 6.12 -20.72
CA TRP A 302 -4.42 5.70 -20.21
C TRP A 302 -5.53 5.90 -21.27
N GLN A 303 -6.29 4.85 -21.57
CA GLN A 303 -7.64 4.98 -22.14
C GLN A 303 -8.62 4.89 -20.96
N PRO A 304 -9.36 5.95 -20.63
CA PRO A 304 -10.38 5.90 -19.58
C PRO A 304 -11.46 4.89 -19.93
N GLY A 305 -11.69 3.94 -19.02
CA GLY A 305 -13.02 3.36 -18.87
C GLY A 305 -13.99 4.49 -18.54
N ASN A 306 -14.83 4.84 -19.50
CA ASN A 306 -16.09 5.57 -19.40
C ASN A 306 -16.23 6.54 -18.20
N GLY A 307 -15.94 7.82 -18.42
CA GLY A 307 -16.25 8.90 -17.49
C GLY A 307 -15.73 10.27 -17.93
N GLY A 308 -16.48 10.96 -18.79
CA GLY A 308 -16.36 12.40 -19.04
C GLY A 308 -15.21 12.85 -19.95
N SER A 309 -15.49 13.01 -21.25
CA SER A 309 -14.60 13.68 -22.20
C SER A 309 -14.74 15.20 -22.08
N THR A 310 -13.63 15.92 -21.89
CA THR A 310 -13.51 17.30 -22.34
C THR A 310 -12.46 17.37 -23.44
N ILE A 311 -12.89 17.90 -24.59
CA ILE A 311 -12.05 18.18 -25.75
C ILE A 311 -11.34 19.52 -25.47
N VAL A 312 -10.01 19.53 -25.54
CA VAL A 312 -9.25 20.79 -25.67
C VAL A 312 -8.73 20.86 -27.10
N THR A 313 -9.29 21.79 -27.86
CA THR A 313 -8.81 22.16 -29.20
C THR A 313 -7.59 23.08 -29.03
N PRO A 314 -6.44 22.84 -29.69
CA PRO A 314 -5.35 23.80 -29.73
C PRO A 314 -5.79 25.04 -30.53
N GLY A 315 -5.64 26.22 -29.94
CA GLY A 315 -5.75 27.49 -30.65
C GLY A 315 -4.53 27.75 -31.54
N GLU A 316 -4.75 28.53 -32.58
CA GLU A 316 -3.78 28.99 -33.59
C GLU A 316 -2.48 29.58 -33.00
#